data_AF-A0A7Y0LZV4-F1
#
_entry.id   AF-A0A7Y0LZV4-F1
#
_cell.length_a   1.000
_cell.length_b   1.000
_cell.length_c   1.000
_cell.angle_alpha   90.00
_cell.angle_beta   90.00
_cell.angle_gamma   90.00
#
_symmetry.space_group_name_H-M   'P 1'
#
loop_
_entity.id
_entity.type
_entity.pdbx_description
1 polymer ?
#
loop_
_entity_poly.entity_id
_entity_poly.type
_entity_poly.pdbx_seq_one_letter_code
_entity_poly.pdbx_strand_id
1 'polypeptide(L)'
;MLDLTRAPAAARRSRASVDKRHKNHASAQAGQVTGVANPLRTQQPTAPVTSPGRLRTATQLVDLATARLRAVLTRAALPALRISLGLVFLGFGVLKFFPGLSPAEAIVQRTLDTLSFGLVGPSAALLLTAVMETFIGLTLLTGRLLRVGLLVLAGAFVGIMSPLVLFFGDLFPAGGPTLLAQYVLKDVVLVAAAIAVAAAALGARLADSSR
;
A
#
# COMPACT_ATOMS: atom_id res chain seq x y z
N MET A 1 -37.89 -44.22 -28.77
CA MET A 1 -38.55 -43.63 -29.95
C MET A 1 -38.27 -42.13 -29.87
N LEU A 2 -37.03 -41.74 -30.23
CA LEU A 2 -36.67 -41.00 -31.46
C LEU A 2 -37.11 -39.52 -31.33
N ASP A 3 -36.27 -38.50 -31.47
CA ASP A 3 -35.07 -38.42 -32.29
C ASP A 3 -34.11 -37.31 -31.83
N LEU A 4 -32.81 -37.60 -31.99
CA LEU A 4 -31.65 -36.72 -31.93
C LEU A 4 -31.37 -36.25 -33.36
N THR A 5 -31.27 -34.95 -33.63
CA THR A 5 -30.69 -34.47 -34.90
C THR A 5 -30.22 -33.01 -34.73
N ARG A 6 -28.93 -32.77 -34.42
CA ARG A 6 -27.74 -32.58 -35.30
C ARG A 6 -27.47 -31.12 -35.69
N ALA A 7 -26.21 -30.74 -35.46
CA ALA A 7 -25.49 -29.52 -35.87
C ALA A 7 -25.28 -29.42 -37.41
N PRO A 8 -24.62 -28.37 -37.95
CA PRO A 8 -23.13 -28.27 -38.00
C PRO A 8 -22.60 -26.83 -37.71
N ALA A 9 -21.39 -26.57 -37.18
CA ALA A 9 -20.01 -26.82 -37.63
C ALA A 9 -19.51 -25.96 -38.82
N ALA A 10 -18.34 -25.36 -38.58
CA ALA A 10 -17.29 -24.93 -39.53
C ALA A 10 -17.24 -23.46 -40.00
N ALA A 11 -16.19 -22.75 -39.56
CA ALA A 11 -15.28 -22.02 -40.47
C ALA A 11 -13.90 -21.85 -39.83
N ARG A 12 -12.99 -22.75 -40.23
CA ARG A 12 -11.56 -22.84 -39.92
C ARG A 12 -10.80 -22.47 -41.19
N ARG A 13 -9.90 -21.48 -41.17
CA ARG A 13 -8.79 -21.25 -42.13
C ARG A 13 -7.73 -20.42 -41.37
N SER A 14 -6.58 -20.93 -40.94
CA SER A 14 -5.47 -21.59 -41.65
C SER A 14 -4.98 -20.80 -42.87
N ARG A 15 -3.87 -20.07 -42.71
CA ARG A 15 -2.85 -19.87 -43.73
C ARG A 15 -1.48 -19.99 -43.10
N ALA A 16 -0.77 -21.01 -43.55
CA ALA A 16 0.59 -21.34 -43.22
C ALA A 16 1.59 -20.58 -44.11
N SER A 17 2.85 -20.62 -43.65
CA SER A 17 4.07 -20.70 -44.46
C SER A 17 4.55 -19.43 -45.16
N VAL A 18 5.65 -18.87 -44.67
CA VAL A 18 6.82 -18.59 -45.52
C VAL A 18 8.10 -18.99 -44.77
N ASP A 19 8.63 -20.13 -45.20
CA ASP A 19 9.98 -20.65 -45.07
C ASP A 19 11.01 -19.66 -45.66
N LYS A 20 12.13 -19.42 -44.94
CA LYS A 20 13.39 -19.03 -45.58
C LYS A 20 14.60 -19.42 -44.72
N ARG A 21 14.99 -20.67 -44.91
CA ARG A 21 16.37 -21.20 -44.94
C ARG A 21 17.47 -20.13 -45.16
N HIS A 22 18.46 -20.09 -44.28
CA HIS A 22 19.87 -19.81 -44.58
C HIS A 22 20.69 -20.90 -43.88
N LYS A 23 20.96 -22.01 -44.57
CA LYS A 23 22.26 -22.37 -45.18
C LYS A 23 23.42 -22.39 -44.18
N ASN A 24 23.59 -23.56 -43.55
CA ASN A 24 24.88 -24.06 -43.11
C ASN A 24 25.72 -24.41 -44.35
N HIS A 25 26.96 -23.91 -44.41
CA HIS A 25 28.02 -24.46 -45.23
C HIS A 25 29.05 -25.13 -44.31
N ALA A 26 29.30 -26.40 -44.56
CA ALA A 26 30.41 -27.18 -44.04
C ALA A 26 31.62 -27.09 -44.99
N SER A 27 32.76 -27.58 -44.48
CA SER A 27 34.04 -27.88 -45.18
C SER A 27 35.02 -26.70 -45.23
N ALA A 28 36.33 -26.82 -44.96
CA ALA A 28 37.21 -27.91 -44.56
C ALA A 28 38.61 -27.31 -44.25
N GLN A 29 39.54 -28.16 -43.78
CA GLN A 29 41.01 -28.00 -43.70
C GLN A 29 41.52 -27.23 -42.46
N ALA A 30 42.14 -27.89 -41.46
CA ALA A 30 43.40 -28.66 -41.48
C ALA A 30 44.61 -27.79 -41.87
N GLY A 31 45.28 -27.25 -40.85
CA GLY A 31 46.55 -26.54 -40.94
C GLY A 31 47.28 -26.63 -39.60
N GLN A 32 48.02 -27.71 -39.41
CA GLN A 32 49.04 -27.85 -38.37
C GLN A 32 50.24 -26.99 -38.77
N VAL A 33 50.65 -26.02 -37.93
CA VAL A 33 52.06 -25.57 -37.87
C VAL A 33 52.46 -25.36 -36.42
N THR A 34 53.54 -26.03 -36.11
CA THR A 34 54.26 -26.19 -34.86
C THR A 34 54.93 -24.89 -34.39
N GLY A 35 54.80 -24.61 -33.09
CA GLY A 35 55.79 -24.05 -32.17
C GLY A 35 56.63 -22.83 -32.54
N VAL A 36 56.56 -21.77 -31.73
CA VAL A 36 57.74 -21.07 -31.17
C VAL A 36 57.33 -20.43 -29.83
N ALA A 37 58.05 -20.79 -28.76
CA ALA A 37 58.03 -20.11 -27.47
C ALA A 37 58.60 -18.70 -27.61
N ASN A 38 57.96 -17.69 -27.02
CA ASN A 38 58.51 -16.34 -26.93
C ASN A 38 58.90 -16.01 -25.47
N PRO A 39 60.18 -16.08 -25.10
CA PRO A 39 60.67 -15.50 -23.86
C PRO A 39 61.20 -14.08 -24.13
N LEU A 40 60.89 -13.15 -23.21
CA LEU A 40 61.51 -11.82 -23.01
C LEU A 40 60.91 -10.60 -23.74
N ARG A 41 59.96 -9.94 -23.07
CA ARG A 41 59.85 -8.47 -22.86
C ARG A 41 58.50 -8.19 -22.17
N THR A 42 58.35 -7.47 -21.08
CA THR A 42 59.22 -6.54 -20.34
C THR A 42 58.57 -6.41 -18.95
N GLN A 43 59.33 -6.52 -17.87
CA GLN A 43 58.79 -6.19 -16.54
C GLN A 43 58.42 -4.71 -16.51
N GLN A 44 57.13 -4.43 -16.40
CA GLN A 44 56.61 -3.09 -16.21
C GLN A 44 56.68 -2.75 -14.71
N PRO A 45 57.19 -1.58 -14.30
CA PRO A 45 57.31 -1.23 -12.89
C PRO A 45 55.96 -1.32 -12.18
N THR A 46 55.89 -2.09 -11.10
CA THR A 46 54.72 -2.16 -10.22
C THR A 46 54.45 -0.78 -9.64
N ALA A 47 53.45 -0.08 -10.18
CA ALA A 47 52.90 1.09 -9.53
C ALA A 47 52.39 0.69 -8.13
N PRO A 48 52.56 1.53 -7.10
CA PRO A 48 52.05 1.22 -5.78
C PRO A 48 50.52 1.11 -5.86
N VAL A 49 50.00 -0.09 -5.59
CA VAL A 49 48.57 -0.32 -5.38
C VAL A 49 48.19 0.42 -4.10
N THR A 50 47.78 1.68 -4.25
CA THR A 50 47.18 2.45 -3.17
C THR A 50 45.85 1.79 -2.82
N SER A 51 45.85 1.06 -1.70
CA SER A 51 44.72 0.26 -1.25
C SER A 51 43.46 1.12 -1.06
N PRO A 52 42.37 0.89 -1.83
CA PRO A 52 41.06 1.52 -1.58
C PRO A 52 40.30 0.87 -0.40
N GLY A 53 41.02 0.14 0.48
CA GLY A 53 40.44 -0.74 1.48
C GLY A 53 39.58 -0.02 2.52
N ARG A 54 39.97 1.19 2.94
CA ARG A 54 39.27 1.90 4.03
C ARG A 54 37.91 2.49 3.59
N LEU A 55 37.83 2.97 2.34
CA LEU A 55 36.59 3.48 1.73
C LEU A 55 35.59 2.36 1.40
N ARG A 56 36.09 1.18 1.01
CA ARG A 56 35.27 -0.03 0.75
C ARG A 56 34.67 -0.62 2.03
N THR A 57 35.41 -0.65 3.13
CA THR A 57 34.89 -1.17 4.41
C THR A 57 33.83 -0.25 5.01
N ALA A 58 34.01 1.07 4.91
CA ALA A 58 33.03 2.04 5.40
C ALA A 58 31.69 1.96 4.63
N THR A 59 31.74 1.81 3.29
CA THR A 59 30.54 1.59 2.47
C THR A 59 29.84 0.28 2.81
N GLN A 60 30.59 -0.81 3.01
CA GLN A 60 30.03 -2.10 3.42
C GLN A 60 29.30 -2.06 4.77
N LEU A 61 29.83 -1.33 5.76
CA LEU A 61 29.16 -1.16 7.06
C LEU A 61 27.84 -0.37 6.93
N VAL A 62 27.83 0.67 6.09
CA VAL A 62 26.62 1.44 5.79
C VAL A 62 25.57 0.60 5.06
N ASP A 63 26.00 -0.24 4.11
CA ASP A 63 25.10 -1.13 3.37
C ASP A 63 24.48 -2.19 4.29
N LEU A 64 25.27 -2.78 5.18
CA LEU A 64 24.79 -3.73 6.18
C LEU A 64 23.84 -3.08 7.17
N ALA A 65 24.13 -1.86 7.62
CA ALA A 65 23.24 -1.10 8.50
C ALA A 65 21.91 -0.76 7.81
N THR A 66 21.97 -0.30 6.56
CA THR A 66 20.79 0.00 5.73
C THR A 66 19.94 -1.25 5.49
N ALA A 67 20.57 -2.38 5.19
CA ALA A 67 19.88 -3.65 4.99
C ALA A 67 19.16 -4.13 6.27
N ARG A 68 19.82 -4.02 7.43
CA ARG A 68 19.20 -4.33 8.72
C ARG A 68 18.06 -3.38 9.06
N LEU A 69 18.24 -2.08 8.87
CA LEU A 69 17.22 -1.08 9.09
C LEU A 69 15.98 -1.36 8.22
N ARG A 70 16.18 -1.60 6.93
CA ARG A 70 15.11 -1.97 6.00
C ARG A 70 14.36 -3.21 6.48
N ALA A 71 15.08 -4.25 6.93
CA ALA A 71 14.45 -5.47 7.42
C ALA A 71 13.58 -5.23 8.68
N VAL A 72 14.02 -4.36 9.59
CA VAL A 72 13.24 -3.99 10.78
C VAL A 72 12.03 -3.15 10.39
N LEU A 73 12.22 -2.09 9.60
CA LEU A 73 11.15 -1.18 9.20
C LEU A 73 10.06 -1.88 8.39
N THR A 74 10.42 -2.74 7.44
CA THR A 74 9.43 -3.49 6.64
C THR A 74 8.59 -4.45 7.47
N ARG A 75 9.15 -5.01 8.55
CA ARG A 75 8.42 -5.89 9.47
C ARG A 75 7.53 -5.10 10.44
N ALA A 76 7.96 -3.91 10.85
CA ALA A 76 7.29 -3.12 11.88
C ALA A 76 6.28 -2.11 11.35
N ALA A 77 6.46 -1.58 10.13
CA ALA A 77 5.70 -0.43 9.63
C ALA A 77 4.18 -0.66 9.65
N LEU A 78 3.69 -1.73 9.02
CA LEU A 78 2.25 -1.98 8.95
C LEU A 78 1.63 -2.43 10.28
N PRO A 79 2.26 -3.31 11.08
CA PRO A 79 1.76 -3.59 12.42
C PRO A 79 1.69 -2.34 13.29
N ALA A 80 2.72 -1.47 13.27
CA ALA A 80 2.72 -0.22 13.99
C ALA A 80 1.57 0.70 13.52
N LEU A 81 1.42 0.87 12.20
CA LEU A 81 0.35 1.70 11.62
C LEU A 81 -1.05 1.20 12.02
N ARG A 82 -1.27 -0.11 11.96
CA ARG A 82 -2.53 -0.75 12.37
C ARG A 82 -2.83 -0.53 13.86
N ILE A 83 -1.82 -0.72 14.72
CA ILE A 83 -1.97 -0.56 16.17
C ILE A 83 -2.24 0.93 16.49
N SER A 84 -1.47 1.86 15.92
CA SER A 84 -1.68 3.29 16.10
C SER A 84 -3.08 3.71 15.68
N LEU A 85 -3.54 3.26 14.50
CA LEU A 85 -4.89 3.54 14.01
C LEU A 85 -5.95 3.00 14.96
N GLY A 86 -5.81 1.74 15.41
CA GLY A 86 -6.74 1.14 16.35
C GLY A 86 -6.77 1.84 17.70
N LEU A 87 -5.62 2.30 18.22
CA LEU A 87 -5.55 3.03 19.49
C LEU A 87 -6.26 4.39 19.39
N VAL A 88 -6.10 5.09 18.27
CA VAL A 88 -6.78 6.37 18.00
C VAL A 88 -8.30 6.17 17.96
N PHE A 89 -8.78 5.20 17.19
CA PHE A 89 -10.21 4.89 17.11
C PHE A 89 -10.79 4.42 18.43
N LEU A 90 -10.07 3.55 19.16
CA LEU A 90 -10.53 3.07 20.46
C LEU A 90 -10.59 4.21 21.49
N GLY A 91 -9.56 5.06 21.55
CA GLY A 91 -9.51 6.19 22.47
C GLY A 91 -10.64 7.20 22.21
N PHE A 92 -10.82 7.62 20.95
CA PHE A 92 -11.89 8.54 20.59
C PHE A 92 -13.29 7.92 20.71
N GLY A 93 -13.44 6.62 20.45
CA GLY A 93 -14.70 5.91 20.61
C GLY A 93 -15.12 5.80 22.07
N VAL A 94 -14.20 5.40 22.95
CA VAL A 94 -14.46 5.29 24.39
C VAL A 94 -14.81 6.66 24.99
N LEU A 95 -14.14 7.73 24.56
CA LEU A 95 -14.40 9.08 25.05
C LEU A 95 -15.84 9.54 24.76
N LYS A 96 -16.45 9.08 23.66
CA LYS A 96 -17.81 9.46 23.27
C LYS A 96 -18.92 8.86 24.14
N PHE A 97 -18.62 7.88 25.01
CA PHE A 97 -19.57 7.41 26.00
C PHE A 97 -19.77 8.41 27.16
N PHE A 98 -18.87 9.39 27.30
CA PHE A 98 -18.90 10.38 28.35
C PHE A 98 -19.33 11.75 27.79
N PRO A 99 -20.52 12.26 28.19
CA PRO A 99 -21.05 13.53 27.66
C PRO A 99 -20.10 14.70 27.92
N GLY A 100 -19.93 15.58 26.93
CA GLY A 100 -19.14 16.82 27.07
C GLY A 100 -17.62 16.66 27.05
N LEU A 101 -17.09 15.44 26.94
CA LEU A 101 -15.64 15.22 26.87
C LEU A 101 -15.08 15.19 25.44
N SER A 102 -15.92 14.95 24.44
CA SER A 102 -15.47 14.86 23.05
C SER A 102 -15.56 16.21 22.34
N PRO A 103 -14.44 16.80 21.86
CA PRO A 103 -14.47 18.03 21.08
C PRO A 103 -15.29 17.90 19.78
N ALA A 104 -15.51 16.66 19.32
CA ALA A 104 -16.21 16.35 18.08
C ALA A 104 -17.73 16.13 18.28
N GLU A 105 -18.25 16.24 19.50
CA GLU A 105 -19.64 15.93 19.82
C GLU A 105 -20.63 16.72 18.94
N ALA A 106 -20.49 18.05 18.91
CA ALA A 106 -21.40 18.91 18.15
C ALA A 106 -21.34 18.64 16.64
N ILE A 107 -20.14 18.41 16.08
CA ILE A 107 -20.01 18.14 14.65
C ILE A 107 -20.57 16.76 14.30
N VAL A 108 -20.38 15.73 15.14
CA VAL A 108 -20.92 14.38 14.91
C VAL A 108 -22.45 14.41 14.90
N GLN A 109 -23.07 15.08 15.87
CA GLN A 109 -24.52 15.21 15.95
C GLN A 109 -25.09 15.87 14.71
N ARG A 110 -24.57 17.04 14.33
CA ARG A 110 -25.04 17.78 13.14
C ARG A 110 -24.82 17.00 11.84
N THR A 111 -23.71 16.27 11.75
CA THR A 111 -23.37 15.47 10.58
C THR A 111 -24.31 14.29 10.40
N LEU A 112 -24.54 13.51 11.45
CA LEU A 112 -25.44 12.36 11.37
C LEU A 112 -26.90 12.78 11.24
N ASP A 113 -27.31 13.88 11.87
CA ASP A 113 -28.62 14.49 11.64
C ASP A 113 -28.80 14.81 10.14
N THR A 114 -27.83 15.51 9.53
CA THR A 114 -27.89 15.88 8.11
C THR A 114 -27.86 14.66 7.19
N LEU A 115 -26.96 13.71 7.43
CA LEU A 115 -26.83 12.49 6.62
C LEU A 115 -28.03 11.54 6.75
N SER A 116 -28.71 11.56 7.90
CA SER A 116 -29.89 10.74 8.15
C SER A 116 -31.21 11.45 7.83
N PHE A 117 -31.16 12.66 7.26
CA PHE A 117 -32.34 13.49 7.00
C PHE A 117 -33.19 13.74 8.27
N GLY A 118 -32.53 13.92 9.42
CA GLY A 118 -33.17 14.18 10.71
C GLY A 118 -33.74 12.95 11.42
N LEU A 119 -33.48 11.73 10.92
CA LEU A 119 -33.99 10.50 11.54
C LEU A 119 -33.20 10.08 12.78
N VAL A 120 -31.91 10.43 12.85
CA VAL A 120 -31.03 10.06 13.97
C VAL A 120 -30.88 11.23 14.92
N GLY A 121 -31.46 11.10 16.12
CA GLY A 121 -31.34 12.11 17.17
C GLY A 121 -29.91 12.25 17.73
N PRO A 122 -29.59 13.35 18.42
CA PRO A 122 -28.23 13.68 18.87
C PRO A 122 -27.58 12.60 19.75
N SER A 123 -28.30 12.07 20.74
CA SER A 123 -27.76 11.02 21.62
C SER A 123 -27.54 9.70 20.88
N ALA A 124 -28.41 9.36 19.94
CA ALA A 124 -28.26 8.16 19.11
C ALA A 124 -27.06 8.29 18.15
N ALA A 125 -26.83 9.48 17.59
CA ALA A 125 -25.68 9.78 16.75
C ALA A 125 -24.36 9.55 17.50
N LEU A 126 -24.26 10.07 18.73
CA LEU A 126 -23.09 9.85 19.57
C LEU A 126 -22.91 8.40 19.99
N LEU A 127 -23.98 7.73 20.42
CA LEU A 127 -23.89 6.33 20.84
C LEU A 127 -23.49 5.42 19.67
N LEU A 128 -24.09 5.62 18.49
CA LEU A 128 -23.77 4.87 17.29
C LEU A 128 -22.30 5.03 16.92
N THR A 129 -21.80 6.28 16.89
CA THR A 129 -20.39 6.53 16.59
C THR A 129 -19.45 5.99 17.65
N ALA A 130 -19.78 6.12 18.94
CA ALA A 130 -18.99 5.57 20.04
C ALA A 130 -18.81 4.05 19.92
N VAL A 131 -19.92 3.33 19.69
CA VAL A 131 -19.91 1.87 19.51
C VAL A 131 -19.10 1.47 18.28
N MET A 132 -19.33 2.14 17.15
CA MET A 132 -18.65 1.85 15.88
C MET A 132 -17.15 2.10 15.97
N GLU A 133 -16.71 3.23 16.51
CA GLU A 133 -15.29 3.55 16.68
C GLU A 133 -14.61 2.61 17.67
N THR A 134 -15.28 2.25 18.76
CA THR A 134 -14.76 1.27 19.73
C THR A 134 -14.60 -0.09 19.07
N PHE A 135 -15.58 -0.54 18.28
CA PHE A 135 -15.52 -1.79 17.53
C PHE A 135 -14.36 -1.78 16.50
N ILE A 136 -14.21 -0.71 15.73
CA ILE A 136 -13.08 -0.51 14.81
C ILE A 136 -11.76 -0.61 15.58
N GLY A 137 -11.63 0.13 16.68
CA GLY A 137 -10.41 0.15 17.49
C GLY A 137 -10.02 -1.24 17.98
N LEU A 138 -10.97 -2.00 18.53
CA LEU A 138 -10.75 -3.37 19.02
C LEU A 138 -10.37 -4.35 17.91
N THR A 139 -11.03 -4.29 16.75
CA THR A 139 -10.71 -5.16 15.62
C THR A 139 -9.33 -4.85 15.03
N LEU A 140 -8.95 -3.58 14.95
CA LEU A 140 -7.61 -3.16 14.52
C LEU A 140 -6.53 -3.57 15.53
N LEU A 141 -6.75 -3.41 16.84
CA LEU A 141 -5.79 -3.81 17.88
C LEU A 141 -5.58 -5.33 17.90
N THR A 142 -6.68 -6.08 18.05
CA THR A 142 -6.63 -7.52 18.24
C THR A 142 -6.32 -8.27 16.94
N GLY A 143 -6.60 -7.65 15.78
CA GLY A 143 -6.54 -8.33 14.48
C GLY A 143 -7.66 -9.34 14.26
N ARG A 144 -8.58 -9.49 15.22
CA ARG A 144 -9.76 -10.34 15.09
C ARG A 144 -10.85 -9.59 14.32
N LEU A 145 -11.55 -10.31 13.45
CA LEU A 145 -12.57 -9.75 12.55
C LEU A 145 -12.05 -8.57 11.70
N LEU A 146 -10.75 -8.53 11.40
CA LEU A 146 -10.11 -7.39 10.76
C LEU A 146 -10.80 -6.98 9.44
N ARG A 147 -11.24 -7.94 8.62
CA ARG A 147 -11.96 -7.63 7.37
C ARG A 147 -13.27 -6.88 7.62
N VAL A 148 -14.03 -7.30 8.63
CA VAL A 148 -15.29 -6.64 9.02
C VAL A 148 -14.98 -5.26 9.61
N GLY A 149 -13.99 -5.18 10.49
CA GLY A 149 -13.52 -3.91 11.06
C GLY A 149 -13.10 -2.89 10.01
N LEU A 150 -12.40 -3.33 8.95
CA LEU A 150 -11.99 -2.49 7.82
C LEU A 150 -13.19 -2.02 6.97
N LEU A 151 -14.21 -2.86 6.75
CA LEU A 151 -15.43 -2.44 6.07
C LEU A 151 -16.19 -1.39 6.88
N VAL A 152 -16.30 -1.60 8.19
CA VAL A 152 -16.93 -0.65 9.11
C VAL A 152 -16.15 0.66 9.15
N LEU A 153 -14.82 0.60 9.19
CA LEU A 153 -13.93 1.76 9.12
C LEU A 153 -14.10 2.55 7.82
N ALA A 154 -14.21 1.86 6.67
CA ALA A 154 -14.46 2.53 5.40
C ALA A 154 -15.78 3.34 5.42
N GLY A 155 -16.85 2.75 5.97
CA GLY A 155 -18.11 3.47 6.19
C GLY A 155 -17.98 4.63 7.17
N ALA A 156 -17.25 4.45 8.27
CA ALA A 156 -17.02 5.49 9.27
C ALA A 156 -16.29 6.71 8.67
N PHE A 157 -15.32 6.51 7.78
CA PHE A 157 -14.64 7.63 7.13
C PHE A 157 -15.54 8.47 6.23
N VAL A 158 -16.58 7.89 5.62
CA VAL A 158 -17.59 8.68 4.89
C VAL A 158 -18.26 9.66 5.86
N GLY A 159 -18.66 9.19 7.04
CA GLY A 159 -19.22 10.03 8.09
C GLY A 159 -18.24 11.09 8.58
N ILE A 160 -17.02 10.70 8.97
CA ILE A 160 -16.00 11.58 9.55
C ILE A 160 -15.55 12.66 8.55
N MET A 161 -15.48 12.35 7.25
CA MET A 161 -15.04 13.28 6.20
C MET A 161 -16.17 14.14 5.64
N SER A 162 -17.43 13.73 5.77
CA SER A 162 -18.57 14.48 5.23
C SER A 162 -18.69 15.94 5.69
N PRO A 163 -18.29 16.37 6.91
CA PRO A 163 -18.30 17.78 7.30
C PRO A 163 -17.48 18.69 6.39
N LEU A 164 -16.40 18.18 5.81
CA LEU A 164 -15.56 18.93 4.87
C LEU A 164 -16.32 19.33 3.60
N VAL A 165 -17.40 18.61 3.26
CA VAL A 165 -18.24 18.92 2.11
C VAL A 165 -19.52 19.63 2.57
N LEU A 166 -20.19 19.10 3.60
CA LEU A 166 -21.48 19.59 4.07
C LEU A 166 -21.40 20.94 4.79
N PHE A 167 -20.33 21.19 5.53
CA PHE A 167 -20.18 22.36 6.40
C PHE A 167 -18.89 23.13 6.11
N PHE A 168 -18.40 23.10 4.86
CA PHE A 168 -17.13 23.73 4.49
C PHE A 168 -17.06 25.22 4.89
N GLY A 169 -18.15 25.96 4.70
CA GLY A 169 -18.22 27.39 5.08
C GLY A 169 -18.05 27.64 6.58
N ASP A 170 -18.55 26.73 7.43
CA ASP A 170 -18.41 26.82 8.89
C ASP A 170 -17.01 26.40 9.35
N LEU A 171 -16.36 25.50 8.60
CA LEU A 171 -15.02 25.00 8.87
C LEU A 171 -13.93 26.01 8.45
N PHE A 172 -14.14 26.70 7.34
CA PHE A 172 -13.16 27.61 6.73
C PHE A 172 -13.71 29.05 6.57
N PRO A 173 -14.14 29.71 7.66
CA PRO A 173 -14.62 31.08 7.59
C PRO A 173 -13.50 32.01 7.08
N ALA A 174 -13.85 32.90 6.15
CA ALA A 174 -12.91 33.83 5.52
C ALA A 174 -11.65 33.18 4.89
N GLY A 175 -11.69 31.88 4.58
CA GLY A 175 -10.60 31.14 3.94
C GLY A 175 -9.55 30.54 4.89
N GLY A 176 -9.71 30.69 6.22
CA GLY A 176 -8.80 30.11 7.22
C GLY A 176 -9.43 28.96 8.03
N PRO A 177 -8.66 27.93 8.44
CA PRO A 177 -9.22 26.77 9.15
C PRO A 177 -9.50 27.06 10.63
N THR A 178 -10.70 26.73 11.09
CA THR A 178 -11.01 26.66 12.54
C THR A 178 -10.27 25.50 13.23
N LEU A 179 -10.24 25.47 14.56
CA LEU A 179 -9.73 24.31 15.32
C LEU A 179 -10.49 23.03 14.98
N LEU A 180 -11.80 23.14 14.72
CA LEU A 180 -12.63 22.02 14.30
C LEU A 180 -12.24 21.55 12.88
N ALA A 181 -12.00 22.48 11.96
CA ALA A 181 -11.50 22.15 10.63
C ALA A 181 -10.16 21.43 10.68
N GLN A 182 -9.23 21.88 11.52
CA GLN A 182 -7.95 21.20 11.73
C GLN A 182 -8.14 19.79 12.31
N TYR A 183 -9.06 19.65 13.27
CA TYR A 183 -9.41 18.37 13.88
C TYR A 183 -9.97 17.37 12.88
N VAL A 184 -10.84 17.80 11.95
CA VAL A 184 -11.36 16.93 10.88
C VAL A 184 -10.30 16.68 9.82
N LEU A 185 -9.54 17.71 9.42
CA LEU A 185 -8.56 17.60 8.34
C LEU A 185 -7.42 16.63 8.69
N LYS A 186 -7.02 16.52 9.96
CA LYS A 186 -6.01 15.51 10.37
C LYS A 186 -6.45 14.07 10.07
N ASP A 187 -7.74 13.80 9.98
CA ASP A 187 -8.24 12.44 9.75
C ASP A 187 -7.98 11.97 8.32
N VAL A 188 -7.61 12.86 7.40
CA VAL A 188 -7.05 12.49 6.09
C VAL A 188 -5.80 11.61 6.24
N VAL A 189 -4.98 11.85 7.26
CA VAL A 189 -3.82 11.01 7.58
C VAL A 189 -4.28 9.62 8.05
N LEU A 190 -5.35 9.55 8.83
CA LEU A 190 -5.92 8.28 9.28
C LEU A 190 -6.54 7.50 8.12
N VAL A 191 -7.18 8.18 7.16
CA VAL A 191 -7.67 7.57 5.91
C VAL A 191 -6.51 6.94 5.14
N ALA A 192 -5.42 7.69 4.92
CA ALA A 192 -4.24 7.16 4.24
C ALA A 192 -3.65 5.94 4.97
N ALA A 193 -3.55 6.01 6.30
CA ALA A 193 -3.10 4.90 7.12
C ALA A 193 -4.00 3.68 6.99
N ALA A 194 -5.32 3.88 7.02
CA ALA A 194 -6.30 2.82 6.87
C ALA A 194 -6.24 2.16 5.49
N ILE A 195 -6.05 2.92 4.41
CA ILE A 195 -5.86 2.39 3.06
C ILE A 195 -4.64 1.47 3.03
N ALA A 196 -3.50 1.89 3.59
CA ALA A 196 -2.29 1.08 3.64
C ALA A 196 -2.50 -0.23 4.43
N VAL A 197 -3.15 -0.14 5.60
CA VAL A 197 -3.50 -1.30 6.43
C VAL A 197 -4.47 -2.23 5.68
N ALA A 198 -5.49 -1.68 5.02
CA ALA A 198 -6.49 -2.44 4.29
C ALA A 198 -5.89 -3.15 3.07
N ALA A 199 -5.10 -2.45 2.26
CA ALA A 199 -4.43 -3.02 1.10
C ALA A 199 -3.58 -4.24 1.48
N ALA A 200 -2.81 -4.13 2.58
CA ALA A 200 -2.01 -5.23 3.08
C ALA A 200 -2.85 -6.37 3.67
N ALA A 201 -3.87 -6.05 4.46
CA ALA A 201 -4.74 -7.06 5.10
C ALA A 201 -5.62 -7.82 4.09
N LEU A 202 -5.99 -7.19 2.98
CA LEU A 202 -6.81 -7.76 1.91
C LEU A 202 -5.98 -8.43 0.80
N GLY A 203 -4.65 -8.36 0.88
CA GLY A 203 -3.75 -9.01 -0.08
C GLY A 203 -3.67 -8.30 -1.43
N ALA A 204 -3.94 -6.99 -1.49
CA ALA A 204 -3.72 -6.19 -2.68
C ALA A 204 -2.21 -6.20 -2.97
N ARG A 205 -1.81 -6.90 -4.05
CA ARG A 205 -0.45 -6.77 -4.58
C ARG A 205 -0.38 -5.39 -5.22
N LEU A 206 0.37 -4.46 -4.61
CA LEU A 206 0.81 -3.25 -5.29
C LEU A 206 1.57 -3.74 -6.53
N ALA A 207 1.01 -3.51 -7.72
CA ALA A 207 1.63 -3.96 -8.94
C ALA A 207 3.00 -3.29 -9.06
N ASP A 208 4.08 -4.08 -9.01
CA ASP A 208 5.41 -3.61 -9.37
C ASP A 208 5.35 -3.14 -10.82
N SER A 209 5.26 -1.81 -11.01
CA SER A 209 5.42 -1.18 -12.32
C SER A 209 6.91 -1.05 -12.61
N SER A 210 7.57 -2.19 -12.81
CA SER A 210 8.88 -2.29 -13.45
C SER A 210 8.73 -3.17 -14.69
N ARG A 211 8.34 -2.52 -15.79
CA ARG A 211 8.56 -2.96 -17.16
C ARG A 211 9.23 -1.84 -17.92
#